data_AF-A0AB33JUN1-F1
#
_entry.id   AF-A0AB33JUN1-F1
#
_cell.length_a   1.000
_cell.length_b   1.000
_cell.length_c   1.000
_cell.angle_alpha   90.00
_cell.angle_beta   90.00
_cell.angle_gamma   90.00
#
_symmetry.space_group_name_H-M   'P 1'
#
loop_
_entity.id
_entity.type
_entity.pdbx_description
1 polymer ?
#
loop_
_entity_poly.entity_id
_entity_poly.type
_entity_poly.pdbx_seq_one_letter_code
_entity_poly.pdbx_strand_id
1 'polypeptide(L)'
;MPLRAAACRVATWTSDPPEDQSVPNVRQGGLPFTGEAALRRFTLVDDDAAQRPRTWPAFRGPSPALEQLRDNGGMSATDIEAALHAARALILADLTARDVADPQVVSLVEDAVTHRRWWLEQWPDGTDYVLGLVAQDVQDKLLEAYGRWPLCEACAAEGDPHALSVEPELGPEPHWMCGKEATVVAPVGALS
;
A
#
# COMPACT_ATOMS: atom_id res chain seq x y z
N MET A 1 28.23 -47.49 7.18
CA MET A 1 27.17 -46.52 7.51
C MET A 1 26.88 -45.67 6.29
N PRO A 2 25.74 -45.82 5.58
CA PRO A 2 25.35 -44.90 4.53
C PRO A 2 24.35 -43.85 5.05
N LEU A 3 24.61 -42.58 4.71
CA LEU A 3 23.75 -41.43 4.93
C LEU A 3 22.47 -41.56 4.09
N ARG A 4 21.30 -41.43 4.72
CA ARG A 4 19.99 -41.39 4.06
C ARG A 4 19.72 -39.98 3.52
N ALA A 5 19.49 -39.87 2.21
CA ALA A 5 18.92 -38.69 1.57
C ALA A 5 17.42 -38.58 1.90
N ALA A 6 16.98 -37.42 2.37
CA ALA A 6 15.56 -37.09 2.52
C ALA A 6 15.02 -36.57 1.18
N ALA A 7 13.96 -37.21 0.68
CA ALA A 7 13.26 -36.80 -0.52
C ALA A 7 12.29 -35.64 -0.20
N CYS A 8 12.50 -34.47 -0.81
CA CYS A 8 11.51 -33.41 -0.91
C CYS A 8 10.35 -33.88 -1.80
N ARG A 9 9.12 -33.89 -1.29
CA ARG A 9 7.91 -34.04 -2.12
C ARG A 9 7.46 -32.66 -2.59
N VAL A 10 7.37 -32.51 -3.90
CA VAL A 10 6.72 -31.39 -4.60
C VAL A 10 5.21 -31.60 -4.50
N ALA A 11 4.48 -30.60 -3.99
CA ALA A 11 3.03 -30.55 -4.06
C ALA A 11 2.64 -29.88 -5.38
N THR A 12 2.03 -30.63 -6.30
CA THR A 12 1.42 -30.08 -7.52
C THR A 12 0.00 -29.64 -7.21
N TRP A 13 -0.27 -28.34 -7.27
CA TRP A 13 -1.64 -27.80 -7.28
C TRP A 13 -2.18 -27.89 -8.71
N THR A 14 -3.24 -28.67 -8.91
CA THR A 14 -4.07 -28.63 -10.11
C THR A 14 -5.36 -27.91 -9.75
N SER A 15 -5.63 -26.77 -10.38
CA SER A 15 -6.93 -26.11 -10.32
C SER A 15 -7.45 -25.95 -11.75
N ASP A 16 -8.23 -26.94 -12.19
CA ASP A 16 -9.20 -26.72 -13.26
C ASP A 16 -10.42 -26.01 -12.64
N PRO A 17 -10.88 -24.87 -13.20
CA PRO A 17 -12.14 -24.26 -12.80
C PRO A 17 -13.33 -24.97 -13.48
N PRO A 18 -14.51 -25.09 -12.84
CA PRO A 18 -15.70 -25.58 -13.51
C PRO A 18 -16.27 -24.53 -14.48
N GLU A 19 -16.55 -24.99 -15.71
CA GLU A 19 -17.33 -24.29 -16.74
C GLU A 19 -18.79 -24.08 -16.32
N ASP A 20 -19.40 -23.09 -16.98
CA ASP A 20 -20.82 -22.74 -17.04
C ASP A 20 -21.35 -21.77 -15.98
N GLN A 21 -21.28 -20.46 -16.29
CA GLN A 21 -22.43 -19.56 -16.15
C GLN A 21 -22.48 -18.57 -17.32
N SER A 22 -23.56 -18.67 -18.09
CA SER A 22 -23.94 -17.83 -19.22
C SER A 22 -24.12 -16.36 -18.83
N VAL A 23 -23.44 -15.44 -19.54
CA VAL A 23 -23.62 -13.99 -19.42
C VAL A 23 -24.51 -13.49 -20.57
N PRO A 24 -25.71 -12.89 -20.32
CA PRO A 24 -26.47 -12.23 -21.37
C PRO A 24 -25.92 -10.83 -21.66
N ASN A 25 -25.63 -10.61 -22.94
CA ASN A 25 -25.24 -9.34 -23.56
C ASN A 25 -26.37 -8.29 -23.44
N VAL A 26 -26.10 -7.15 -22.79
CA VAL A 26 -26.99 -5.98 -22.81
C VAL A 26 -26.29 -4.82 -23.51
N ARG A 27 -26.99 -4.35 -24.55
CA ARG A 27 -26.59 -3.35 -25.54
C ARG A 27 -26.52 -1.93 -24.98
N GLN A 28 -25.70 -1.14 -25.65
CA GLN A 28 -25.64 0.32 -25.65
C GLN A 28 -27.03 0.98 -25.78
N GLY A 29 -27.23 2.07 -25.02
CA GLY A 29 -28.32 3.02 -25.19
C GLY A 29 -28.02 4.28 -24.38
N GLY A 30 -27.50 5.32 -25.05
CA GLY A 30 -27.29 6.64 -24.44
C GLY A 30 -28.58 7.44 -24.31
N LEU A 31 -28.55 8.50 -23.49
CA LEU A 31 -29.36 9.73 -23.55
C LEU A 31 -28.81 10.74 -22.49
N PRO A 32 -29.16 12.05 -22.54
CA PRO A 32 -28.18 13.12 -22.67
C PRO A 32 -27.91 13.96 -21.41
N PHE A 33 -26.81 14.71 -21.49
CA PHE A 33 -26.42 15.80 -20.61
C PHE A 33 -27.45 16.94 -20.67
N THR A 34 -28.05 17.29 -19.53
CA THR A 34 -28.66 18.61 -19.29
C THR A 34 -28.22 19.10 -17.93
N GLY A 35 -27.83 20.36 -17.87
CA GLY A 35 -27.21 20.99 -16.71
C GLY A 35 -28.21 21.53 -15.68
N GLU A 36 -27.59 22.07 -14.64
CA GLU A 36 -28.08 23.01 -13.64
C GLU A 36 -28.60 22.47 -12.28
N ALA A 37 -27.71 22.67 -11.29
CA ALA A 37 -27.96 23.18 -9.94
C ALA A 37 -28.87 22.40 -8.99
N ALA A 38 -28.24 21.68 -8.05
CA ALA A 38 -28.73 21.64 -6.67
C ALA A 38 -27.55 21.52 -5.70
N LEU A 39 -27.19 22.64 -5.08
CA LEU A 39 -26.45 22.67 -3.82
C LEU A 39 -27.11 21.71 -2.82
N ARG A 40 -26.43 20.61 -2.49
CA ARG A 40 -26.76 19.79 -1.32
C ARG A 40 -25.49 19.57 -0.51
N ARG A 41 -25.44 20.31 0.60
CA ARG A 41 -24.66 20.12 1.83
C ARG A 41 -24.28 18.64 2.02
N PHE A 42 -22.99 18.34 1.86
CA PHE A 42 -22.39 17.09 2.34
C PHE A 42 -22.45 17.11 3.87
N THR A 43 -23.32 16.29 4.46
CA THR A 43 -23.19 15.89 5.85
C THR A 43 -22.19 14.73 5.88
N LEU A 44 -21.08 14.93 6.59
CA LEU A 44 -20.23 13.83 7.08
C LEU A 44 -21.13 12.81 7.78
N VAL A 45 -21.22 11.62 7.22
CA VAL A 45 -21.71 10.45 7.94
C VAL A 45 -20.45 9.79 8.48
N ASP A 46 -20.25 9.88 9.80
CA ASP A 46 -19.35 9.00 10.52
C ASP A 46 -19.88 7.56 10.37
N ASP A 47 -19.21 6.72 9.58
CA ASP A 47 -19.63 5.34 9.30
C ASP A 47 -18.48 4.33 9.47
N ASP A 48 -17.79 4.39 10.62
CA ASP A 48 -16.67 3.48 10.93
C ASP A 48 -16.89 2.58 12.16
N ALA A 49 -18.15 2.34 12.54
CA ALA A 49 -18.48 1.49 13.69
C ALA A 49 -19.11 0.13 13.33
N ALA A 50 -19.49 -0.12 12.07
CA ALA A 50 -20.41 -1.22 11.75
C ALA A 50 -19.78 -2.53 11.25
N GLN A 51 -18.47 -2.58 10.94
CA GLN A 51 -17.84 -3.78 10.34
C GLN A 51 -16.98 -4.63 11.30
N ARG A 52 -17.30 -4.70 12.60
CA ARG A 52 -16.61 -5.61 13.53
C ARG A 52 -17.30 -7.00 13.60
N PRO A 53 -16.60 -8.12 13.37
CA PRO A 53 -17.16 -9.46 13.55
C PRO A 53 -17.49 -9.75 15.03
N ARG A 54 -18.68 -10.33 15.28
CA ARG A 54 -19.38 -10.38 16.58
C ARG A 54 -18.85 -11.38 17.63
N THR A 55 -17.62 -11.91 17.51
CA THR A 55 -17.13 -12.96 18.43
C THR A 55 -15.84 -12.63 19.18
N TRP A 56 -15.38 -11.38 19.18
CA TRP A 56 -14.24 -10.97 20.00
C TRP A 56 -14.69 -10.53 21.41
N PRO A 57 -14.01 -10.95 22.50
CA PRO A 57 -14.37 -10.48 23.84
C PRO A 57 -14.26 -8.96 23.96
N ALA A 58 -15.24 -8.35 24.65
CA ALA A 58 -15.29 -6.91 24.94
C ALA A 58 -14.05 -6.49 25.74
N PHE A 59 -13.06 -5.93 25.04
CA PHE A 59 -11.87 -5.39 25.67
C PHE A 59 -12.27 -4.11 26.42
N ARG A 60 -12.20 -4.17 27.76
CA ARG A 60 -12.19 -2.97 28.59
C ARG A 60 -10.87 -2.26 28.28
N GLY A 61 -10.93 -0.99 27.90
CA GLY A 61 -9.74 -0.18 27.56
C GLY A 61 -8.68 -0.19 28.68
N PRO A 62 -7.43 0.21 28.37
CA PRO A 62 -6.32 0.13 29.31
C PRO A 62 -6.54 1.01 30.55
N SER A 63 -5.90 0.61 31.66
CA SER A 63 -5.94 1.31 32.95
C SER A 63 -5.29 2.70 32.88
N PRO A 64 -5.75 3.72 33.64
CA PRO A 64 -5.19 5.09 33.63
C PRO A 64 -3.68 5.17 33.89
N ALA A 65 -3.10 4.16 34.56
CA ALA A 65 -1.66 4.06 34.80
C ALA A 65 -0.83 3.77 33.54
N LEU A 66 -1.43 3.19 32.49
CA LEU A 66 -0.79 3.00 31.18
C LEU A 66 -0.82 4.27 30.34
N GLU A 67 -1.79 5.16 30.57
CA GLU A 67 -1.88 6.47 29.92
C GLU A 67 -0.68 7.35 30.31
N GLN A 68 -0.34 7.40 31.61
CA GLN A 68 0.75 8.23 32.16
C GLN A 68 2.17 7.76 31.81
N LEU A 69 2.32 6.54 31.29
CA LEU A 69 3.60 6.04 30.76
C LEU A 69 3.83 6.42 29.29
N ARG A 70 2.78 6.80 28.54
CA ARG A 70 2.90 7.26 27.15
C ARG A 70 3.49 8.67 27.07
N ASP A 71 3.15 9.54 28.03
CA ASP A 71 3.61 10.93 28.07
C ASP A 71 5.13 11.13 28.32
N ASN A 72 5.86 10.08 28.72
CA ASN A 72 7.29 10.18 29.07
C ASN A 72 8.24 9.43 28.12
N GLY A 73 7.77 8.97 26.96
CA GLY A 73 8.65 8.32 25.96
C GLY A 73 7.98 7.49 24.87
N GLY A 74 6.64 7.47 24.79
CA GLY A 74 5.92 6.89 23.66
C GLY A 74 5.54 7.97 22.66
N MET A 75 5.68 7.70 21.36
CA MET A 75 5.27 8.62 20.31
C MET A 75 3.82 9.08 20.48
N SER A 76 3.60 10.38 20.31
CA SER A 76 2.28 10.99 20.33
C SER A 76 1.53 10.71 19.03
N ALA A 77 0.20 10.84 19.05
CA ALA A 77 -0.60 10.78 17.83
C ALA A 77 -0.11 11.79 16.76
N THR A 78 0.41 12.94 17.18
CA THR A 78 0.98 13.95 16.30
C THR A 78 2.25 13.45 15.58
N ASP A 79 3.06 12.60 16.21
CA ASP A 79 4.26 12.04 15.59
C ASP A 79 3.91 10.99 14.52
N ILE A 80 2.84 10.22 14.74
CA ILE A 80 2.28 9.29 13.74
C ILE A 80 1.81 10.07 12.51
N GLU A 81 1.03 11.14 12.70
CA GLU A 81 0.59 11.99 11.60
C GLU A 81 1.76 12.58 10.81
N ALA A 82 2.79 13.06 11.51
CA ALA A 82 3.96 13.64 10.87
C ALA A 82 4.69 12.60 10.00
N ALA A 83 4.90 11.38 10.51
CA ALA A 83 5.55 10.30 9.78
C ALA A 83 4.74 9.88 8.55
N LEU A 84 3.41 9.74 8.68
CA LEU A 84 2.52 9.39 7.57
C LEU A 84 2.47 10.48 6.50
N HIS A 85 2.40 11.76 6.89
CA HIS A 85 2.43 12.87 5.95
C HIS A 85 3.78 12.98 5.24
N ALA A 86 4.90 12.71 5.93
CA ALA A 86 6.22 12.68 5.32
C ALA A 86 6.31 11.55 4.28
N ALA A 87 5.86 10.33 4.64
CA ALA A 87 5.83 9.21 3.72
C ALA A 87 4.97 9.52 2.47
N ARG A 88 3.76 10.05 2.68
CA ARG A 88 2.87 10.50 1.61
C ARG A 88 3.56 11.49 0.67
N ALA A 89 4.21 12.51 1.21
CA ALA A 89 4.88 13.53 0.42
C ALA A 89 6.02 12.97 -0.44
N LEU A 90 6.83 12.08 0.13
CA LEU A 90 7.95 11.44 -0.58
C LEU A 90 7.45 10.52 -1.71
N ILE A 91 6.42 9.71 -1.47
CA ILE A 91 5.86 8.85 -2.52
C ILE A 91 5.22 9.68 -3.64
N LEU A 92 4.52 10.77 -3.31
CA LEU A 92 4.00 11.68 -4.33
C LEU A 92 5.10 12.34 -5.16
N ALA A 93 6.27 12.61 -4.56
CA ALA A 93 7.43 13.12 -5.29
C ALA A 93 7.91 12.10 -6.33
N ASP A 94 8.07 10.83 -5.95
CA ASP A 94 8.47 9.76 -6.88
C ASP A 94 7.44 9.50 -7.98
N LEU A 95 6.16 9.49 -7.64
CA LEU A 95 5.07 9.34 -8.62
C LEU A 95 5.07 10.50 -9.62
N THR A 96 5.36 11.72 -9.14
CA THR A 96 5.46 12.91 -10.00
C THR A 96 6.68 12.83 -10.91
N ALA A 97 7.83 12.40 -10.38
CA ALA A 97 9.05 12.21 -11.17
C ALA A 97 8.84 11.21 -12.32
N ARG A 98 7.96 10.22 -12.13
CA ARG A 98 7.62 9.20 -13.14
C ARG A 98 6.35 9.50 -13.94
N ASP A 99 5.80 10.70 -13.83
CA ASP A 99 4.60 11.15 -14.55
C ASP A 99 3.38 10.24 -14.37
N VAL A 100 3.19 9.70 -13.16
CA VAL A 100 2.06 8.81 -12.80
C VAL A 100 1.22 9.36 -11.64
N ALA A 101 1.40 10.63 -11.27
CA ALA A 101 0.68 11.27 -10.15
C ALA A 101 -0.73 11.78 -10.52
N ASP A 102 -1.53 10.95 -11.21
CA ASP A 102 -2.92 11.30 -11.52
C ASP A 102 -3.86 11.15 -10.30
N PRO A 103 -5.07 11.73 -10.31
CA PRO A 103 -5.98 11.70 -9.16
C PRO A 103 -6.40 10.30 -8.68
N GLN A 104 -6.48 9.31 -9.57
CA GLN A 104 -6.81 7.93 -9.19
C GLN A 104 -5.61 7.29 -8.49
N VAL A 105 -4.39 7.53 -8.99
CA VAL A 105 -3.17 7.06 -8.33
C VAL A 105 -2.96 7.73 -6.98
N VAL A 106 -3.23 9.03 -6.84
CA VAL A 106 -3.20 9.72 -5.54
C VAL A 106 -4.16 9.06 -4.54
N SER A 107 -5.36 8.66 -4.98
CA SER A 107 -6.29 7.91 -4.12
C SER A 107 -5.69 6.59 -3.61
N LEU A 108 -4.92 5.87 -4.45
CA LEU A 108 -4.23 4.64 -4.02
C LEU A 108 -3.17 4.91 -2.93
N VAL A 109 -2.49 6.06 -3.00
CA VAL A 109 -1.55 6.51 -1.96
C VAL A 109 -2.29 6.81 -0.67
N GLU A 110 -3.42 7.52 -0.73
CA GLU A 110 -4.21 7.82 0.48
C GLU A 110 -4.72 6.54 1.15
N ASP A 111 -5.13 5.54 0.36
CA ASP A 111 -5.54 4.23 0.89
C ASP A 111 -4.38 3.53 1.60
N ALA A 112 -3.18 3.54 1.02
CA ALA A 112 -1.99 2.95 1.63
C ALA A 112 -1.63 3.65 2.95
N VAL A 113 -1.63 4.98 2.97
CA VAL A 113 -1.35 5.78 4.18
C VAL A 113 -2.42 5.53 5.26
N THR A 114 -3.69 5.47 4.88
CA THR A 114 -4.80 5.18 5.80
C THR A 114 -4.65 3.79 6.42
N HIS A 115 -4.26 2.79 5.64
CA HIS A 115 -4.00 1.45 6.16
C HIS A 115 -2.82 1.44 7.16
N ARG A 116 -1.76 2.20 6.87
CA ARG A 116 -0.57 2.26 7.72
C ARG A 116 -0.76 3.08 9.01
N ARG A 117 -1.74 3.99 9.05
CA ARG A 117 -2.16 4.66 10.31
C ARG A 117 -2.52 3.66 11.38
N TRP A 118 -3.46 2.76 11.08
CA TRP A 118 -3.90 1.75 12.05
C TRP A 118 -2.73 0.88 12.51
N TRP A 119 -1.82 0.52 11.60
CA TRP A 119 -0.63 -0.26 11.92
C TRP A 119 0.31 0.47 12.90
N LEU A 120 0.61 1.76 12.68
CA LEU A 120 1.43 2.58 13.58
C LEU A 120 0.78 2.81 14.94
N GLU A 121 -0.55 2.87 15.01
CA GLU A 121 -1.26 2.94 16.30
C GLU A 121 -1.04 1.66 17.14
N GLN A 122 -0.86 0.51 16.49
CA GLN A 122 -0.52 -0.75 17.17
C GLN A 122 0.97 -0.88 17.47
N TRP A 123 1.84 -0.31 16.62
CA TRP A 123 3.29 -0.36 16.77
C TRP A 123 3.94 1.01 16.46
N PRO A 124 4.04 1.92 17.45
CA PRO A 124 4.54 3.28 17.22
C PRO A 124 6.02 3.36 16.82
N ASP A 125 6.85 2.41 17.26
CA ASP A 125 8.27 2.33 16.84
C ASP A 125 8.42 1.97 15.35
N GLY A 126 7.31 1.69 14.67
CA GLY A 126 7.25 1.37 13.25
C GLY A 126 7.47 2.55 12.30
N THR A 127 7.70 3.77 12.79
CA THR A 127 7.84 4.98 11.95
C THR A 127 9.01 4.96 11.01
N ASP A 128 10.15 4.41 11.43
CA ASP A 128 11.33 4.27 10.58
C ASP A 128 11.07 3.36 9.37
N TYR A 129 10.04 2.51 9.43
CA TYR A 129 9.68 1.54 8.41
C TYR A 129 8.55 2.03 7.50
N VAL A 130 7.77 3.04 7.94
CA VAL A 130 6.50 3.38 7.28
C VAL A 130 6.69 3.86 5.85
N LEU A 131 7.78 4.57 5.55
CA LEU A 131 8.08 5.04 4.20
C LEU A 131 8.23 3.87 3.22
N GLY A 132 9.04 2.87 3.58
CA GLY A 132 9.28 1.69 2.73
C GLY A 132 8.04 0.83 2.58
N LEU A 133 7.22 0.74 3.63
CA LEU A 133 5.97 0.00 3.62
C LEU A 133 4.88 0.67 2.76
N VAL A 134 4.75 2.00 2.84
CA VAL A 134 3.83 2.75 1.95
C VAL A 134 4.29 2.63 0.50
N ALA A 135 5.59 2.69 0.23
CA ALA A 135 6.13 2.48 -1.12
C ALA A 135 5.70 1.12 -1.68
N GLN A 136 5.87 0.04 -0.92
CA GLN A 136 5.45 -1.32 -1.30
C GLN A 136 3.95 -1.43 -1.52
N ASP A 137 3.13 -0.90 -0.60
CA ASP A 137 1.66 -0.93 -0.73
C ASP A 137 1.19 -0.21 -2.00
N VAL A 138 1.86 0.89 -2.38
CA VAL A 138 1.57 1.62 -3.62
C VAL A 138 2.03 0.83 -4.84
N GLN A 139 3.18 0.14 -4.78
CA GLN A 139 3.60 -0.77 -5.87
C GLN A 139 2.57 -1.88 -6.09
N ASP A 140 2.08 -2.51 -5.01
CA ASP A 140 1.10 -3.59 -5.11
C ASP A 140 -0.22 -3.09 -5.72
N LYS A 141 -0.73 -1.97 -5.23
CA LYS A 141 -1.95 -1.34 -5.78
C LYS A 141 -1.79 -0.93 -7.24
N LEU A 142 -0.65 -0.34 -7.60
CA LEU A 142 -0.37 0.03 -9.00
C LEU A 142 -0.21 -1.20 -9.88
N LEU A 143 0.44 -2.27 -9.39
CA LEU A 143 0.60 -3.51 -10.14
C LEU A 143 -0.75 -4.11 -10.52
N GLU A 144 -1.71 -4.08 -9.60
CA GLU A 144 -3.08 -4.56 -9.83
C GLU A 144 -3.87 -3.68 -10.81
N ALA A 145 -3.72 -2.35 -10.75
CA ALA A 145 -4.58 -1.41 -11.48
C ALA A 145 -3.99 -0.86 -12.79
N TYR A 146 -2.67 -0.64 -12.85
CA TYR A 146 -1.98 0.08 -13.93
C TYR A 146 -0.77 -0.67 -14.50
N GLY A 147 -0.10 -1.48 -13.68
CA GLY A 147 1.09 -2.23 -14.03
C GLY A 147 2.30 -1.89 -13.17
N ARG A 148 3.48 -2.31 -13.64
CA ARG A 148 4.75 -2.23 -12.90
C ARG A 148 5.18 -0.78 -12.70
N TRP A 149 5.49 -0.42 -11.46
CA TRP A 149 6.04 0.89 -11.09
C TRP A 149 6.95 0.78 -9.85
N PRO A 150 7.98 1.62 -9.71
CA PRO A 150 8.56 2.47 -10.75
C PRO A 150 9.44 1.63 -11.69
N LEU A 151 9.48 1.97 -12.98
CA LEU A 151 10.31 1.23 -13.92
C LEU A 151 11.79 1.65 -13.83
N CYS A 152 12.69 0.66 -13.93
CA CYS A 152 14.11 0.90 -14.11
C CYS A 152 14.37 1.52 -15.49
N GLU A 153 14.81 2.78 -15.55
CA GLU A 153 15.03 3.47 -16.85
C GLU A 153 16.23 2.90 -17.61
N ALA A 154 17.29 2.53 -16.90
CA ALA A 154 18.49 1.93 -17.49
C ALA A 154 18.13 0.65 -18.24
N CYS A 155 17.43 -0.28 -17.57
CA CYS A 155 17.03 -1.53 -18.19
C CYS A 155 15.87 -1.36 -19.19
N ALA A 156 14.99 -0.38 -19.00
CA ALA A 156 13.96 -0.05 -20.00
C ALA A 156 14.58 0.46 -21.31
N ALA A 157 15.65 1.27 -21.24
CA ALA A 157 16.39 1.72 -22.42
C ALA A 157 17.08 0.57 -23.18
N GLU A 158 17.40 -0.53 -22.49
CA GLU A 158 17.92 -1.77 -23.07
C GLU A 158 16.83 -2.71 -23.60
N GLY A 159 15.55 -2.35 -23.45
CA GLY A 159 14.41 -3.16 -23.90
C GLY A 159 13.96 -4.24 -22.91
N ASP A 160 14.37 -4.16 -21.65
CA ASP A 160 14.00 -5.10 -20.57
C ASP A 160 13.39 -4.36 -19.35
N PRO A 161 12.22 -3.70 -19.53
CA PRO A 161 11.59 -2.91 -18.49
C PRO A 161 11.09 -3.79 -17.34
N HIS A 162 11.47 -3.43 -16.11
CA HIS A 162 11.00 -4.07 -14.89
C HIS A 162 10.83 -3.05 -13.77
N ALA A 163 10.04 -3.41 -12.74
CA ALA A 163 9.87 -2.57 -11.56
C ALA A 163 11.13 -2.62 -10.70
N LEU A 164 11.53 -1.48 -10.15
CA LEU A 164 12.47 -1.41 -9.04
C LEU A 164 11.84 -2.04 -7.79
N SER A 165 12.65 -2.65 -6.92
CA SER A 165 12.21 -3.09 -5.59
C SER A 165 12.52 -2.03 -4.55
N VAL A 166 11.78 -2.05 -3.44
CA VAL A 166 12.12 -1.28 -2.24
C VAL A 166 13.03 -2.13 -1.36
N GLU A 167 14.21 -1.60 -1.03
CA GLU A 167 15.16 -2.26 -0.14
C GLU A 167 15.57 -1.34 1.01
N PRO A 168 15.81 -1.86 2.22
CA PRO A 168 15.42 -3.21 2.66
C PRO A 168 13.89 -3.40 2.62
N GLU A 169 13.43 -4.61 2.33
CA GLU A 169 11.98 -4.96 2.33
C GLU A 169 11.30 -4.56 3.65
N LEU A 170 12.01 -4.70 4.78
CA LEU A 170 11.59 -4.18 6.07
C LEU A 170 12.79 -3.60 6.83
N GLY A 171 12.94 -2.28 6.79
CA GLY A 171 13.98 -1.56 7.53
C GLY A 171 13.95 -0.05 7.33
N PRO A 172 14.79 0.70 8.06
CA PRO A 172 14.98 2.13 7.87
C PRO A 172 15.70 2.44 6.55
N GLU A 173 15.67 3.71 6.15
CA GLU A 173 16.36 4.24 4.96
C GLU A 173 16.01 3.46 3.66
N PRO A 174 14.71 3.35 3.33
CA PRO A 174 14.27 2.62 2.15
C PRO A 174 14.78 3.31 0.87
N HIS A 175 15.19 2.50 -0.09
CA HIS A 175 15.70 2.95 -1.38
C HIS A 175 15.21 2.03 -2.51
N TRP A 176 15.04 2.62 -3.69
CA TRP A 176 14.73 1.91 -4.92
C TRP A 176 15.96 1.17 -5.43
N MET A 177 15.84 -0.13 -5.67
CA MET A 177 16.91 -0.98 -6.16
C MET A 177 16.53 -1.64 -7.49
N CYS A 178 17.47 -1.66 -8.43
CA CYS A 178 17.36 -2.48 -9.63
C CYS A 178 17.78 -3.91 -9.29
N GLY A 179 16.83 -4.83 -9.18
CA GLY A 179 17.12 -6.24 -8.84
C GLY A 179 17.97 -6.97 -9.88
N LYS A 180 17.92 -6.55 -11.15
CA LYS A 180 18.73 -7.13 -12.23
C LYS A 180 20.21 -6.76 -12.12
N GLU A 181 20.49 -5.49 -11.83
CA GLU A 181 21.86 -4.97 -11.75
C GLU A 181 22.42 -4.98 -10.31
N ALA A 182 21.58 -5.31 -9.33
CA ALA A 182 21.88 -5.27 -7.90
C ALA A 182 22.45 -3.91 -7.46
N THR A 183 21.90 -2.82 -8.01
CA THR A 183 22.34 -1.45 -7.74
C THR A 183 21.23 -0.60 -7.16
N VAL A 184 21.59 0.29 -6.24
CA VAL A 184 20.70 1.32 -5.72
C VAL A 184 20.49 2.37 -6.81
N VAL A 185 19.23 2.68 -7.11
CA VAL A 185 18.84 3.71 -8.07
C VAL A 185 18.71 5.06 -7.38
N ALA A 186 17.93 5.13 -6.30
CA ALA A 186 17.75 6.35 -5.50
C ALA A 186 17.12 6.01 -4.14
N PRO A 187 17.27 6.86 -3.11
CA PRO A 187 16.39 6.84 -1.94
C PRO A 187 14.91 6.96 -2.34
N VAL A 188 14.00 6.40 -1.55
CA VAL A 188 12.56 6.63 -1.75
C VAL A 188 12.25 8.12 -1.54
N GLY A 189 11.53 8.72 -2.49
CA GLY A 189 11.21 10.14 -2.58
C GLY A 189 12.22 10.99 -3.36
N ALA A 190 13.23 10.36 -3.97
CA ALA A 190 14.31 11.04 -4.69
C ALA A 190 14.50 10.52 -6.13
N LEU A 191 13.49 9.88 -6.73
CA LEU A 191 13.51 9.59 -8.17
C LEU A 191 13.50 10.90 -8.98
N SER A 192 14.13 10.84 -10.15
CA SER A 192 14.22 11.94 -11.13
C SER A 192 13.52 11.60 -12.43
#